data_AF-A0ABD0RGA4-F1
#
_entry.id   AF-A0ABD0RGA4-F1
#
_cell.length_a   1.000
_cell.length_b   1.000
_cell.length_c   1.000
_cell.angle_alpha   90.00
_cell.angle_beta   90.00
_cell.angle_gamma   90.00
#
_symmetry.space_group_name_H-M   'P 1'
#
loop_
_entity.id
_entity.type
_entity.pdbx_description
1 polymer ?
#
loop_
_entity_poly.entity_id
_entity_poly.type
_entity_poly.pdbx_seq_one_letter_code
_entity_poly.pdbx_strand_id
1 'polypeptide(L)' 'GVILESPVHPVTEGDTLTLRCLSQFTTPPNLRADFYKDGSLIQNQITEMIISTVSKSHEGFYYCKHPERG' A
#
# COMPACT_ATOMS: atom_id res chain seq x y z
N GLY A 1 -2.85 13.81 6.82
CA GLY A 1 -1.73 12.95 6.41
C GLY A 1 -2.23 11.52 6.33
N VAL A 2 -1.55 10.68 5.57
CA VAL A 2 -1.86 9.24 5.45
C VAL A 2 -0.70 8.40 5.99
N ILE A 3 -1.00 7.18 6.42
CA ILE A 3 -0.03 6.22 6.94
C ILE A 3 -0.25 4.90 6.19
N LEU A 4 0.84 4.24 5.80
CA LEU A 4 0.78 2.90 5.23
C LEU A 4 0.76 1.87 6.37
N GLU A 5 -0.27 1.03 6.38
CA GLU A 5 -0.35 -0.18 7.18
C GLU A 5 0.24 -1.36 6.37
N SER A 6 1.28 -1.97 6.92
CA SER A 6 1.94 -3.16 6.38
C SER A 6 2.09 -4.21 7.48
N PRO A 7 2.32 -5.49 7.12
CA PRO A 7 2.65 -6.52 8.10
C PRO A 7 3.87 -6.14 8.95
N VAL A 8 3.83 -6.48 10.23
CA VAL A 8 4.94 -6.23 11.17
C VAL A 8 6.07 -7.25 11.06
N HIS A 9 5.77 -8.43 10.51
CA HIS A 9 6.75 -9.48 10.24
C HIS A 9 7.14 -9.47 8.75
N PRO A 10 8.38 -9.85 8.42
CA PRO A 10 8.77 -10.07 7.04
C PRO A 10 7.83 -11.07 6.35
N VAL A 11 7.40 -10.74 5.14
CA VAL A 11 6.64 -11.66 4.28
C VAL A 11 7.60 -12.65 3.59
N THR A 12 7.17 -13.89 3.41
CA THR A 12 7.93 -14.91 2.68
C THR A 12 7.42 -15.08 1.25
N GLU A 13 8.25 -15.65 0.37
CA GLU A 13 7.82 -15.92 -1.00
C GLU A 13 6.65 -16.91 -1.02
N GLY A 14 5.64 -16.62 -1.84
CA GLY A 14 4.38 -17.36 -1.87
C GLY A 14 3.28 -16.81 -0.96
N ASP A 15 3.61 -15.95 0.00
CA ASP A 15 2.61 -15.33 0.88
C ASP A 15 1.72 -14.32 0.15
N THR A 16 0.59 -14.00 0.77
CA THR A 16 -0.24 -12.85 0.39
C THR A 16 0.12 -11.64 1.24
N LEU A 17 0.54 -10.55 0.58
CA LEU A 17 0.77 -9.26 1.20
C LEU A 17 -0.41 -8.33 0.93
N THR A 18 -1.02 -7.82 1.99
CA THR A 18 -2.04 -6.76 1.92
C THR A 18 -1.48 -5.48 2.49
N LEU A 19 -1.52 -4.41 1.71
CA LEU A 19 -1.13 -3.06 2.11
C LEU A 19 -2.37 -2.18 2.14
N ARG A 20 -2.53 -1.41 3.22
CA ARG A 20 -3.65 -0.48 3.38
C ARG A 20 -3.14 0.92 3.64
N CYS A 21 -3.79 1.89 3.01
CA CYS A 21 -3.56 3.28 3.35
C CYS A 21 -4.59 3.67 4.41
N LEU A 22 -4.14 4.31 5.49
CA LEU A 22 -4.98 4.79 6.58
C LEU A 22 -4.94 6.31 6.63
N SER A 23 -6.08 6.94 6.89
CA SER A 23 -6.20 8.39 7.10
C SER A 23 -6.85 8.62 8.45
N GLN A 24 -6.33 9.58 9.22
CA GLN A 24 -6.90 9.98 10.51
C GLN A 24 -8.31 10.58 10.35
N PHE A 25 -8.65 11.08 9.16
CA PHE A 25 -9.90 11.78 8.87
C PHE A 25 -10.86 10.97 7.99
N THR A 26 -10.45 9.79 7.51
CA THR A 26 -11.21 9.02 6.52
C THR A 26 -11.12 7.54 6.85
N THR A 27 -12.26 6.90 7.02
CA THR A 27 -12.31 5.46 7.25
C THR A 27 -11.95 4.69 5.97
N PRO A 28 -11.20 3.57 6.07
CA PRO A 28 -10.63 2.85 4.93
C PRO A 28 -11.55 2.53 3.76
N PRO A 29 -12.85 2.15 3.87
CA PRO A 29 -13.58 1.87 2.62
C PRO A 29 -13.79 3.12 1.75
N ASN A 30 -13.67 4.33 2.32
CA ASN A 30 -13.85 5.59 1.59
C ASN A 30 -12.54 6.26 1.21
N LEU A 31 -11.40 5.77 1.72
CA LEU A 31 -10.10 6.32 1.36
C LEU A 31 -9.66 5.73 0.02
N ARG A 32 -9.44 6.62 -0.94
CA ARG A 32 -8.77 6.31 -2.21
C ARG A 32 -7.35 6.84 -2.10
N ALA A 33 -6.37 6.00 -2.37
CA ALA A 33 -4.97 6.36 -2.28
C ALA A 33 -4.18 5.85 -3.50
N ASP A 34 -3.08 6.55 -3.74
CA ASP A 34 -2.09 6.15 -4.73
C ASP A 34 -0.93 5.47 -4.00
N PHE A 35 -0.59 4.25 -4.43
CA PHE A 35 0.44 3.41 -3.86
C PHE A 35 1.71 3.50 -4.71
N TYR A 36 2.83 3.67 -4.02
CA TYR A 36 4.15 3.79 -4.62
C TYR A 36 5.07 2.72 -4.06
N LYS A 37 5.96 2.23 -4.93
CA LYS A 37 7.09 1.36 -4.58
C LYS A 37 8.36 1.97 -5.14
N ASP A 38 9.35 2.17 -4.28
CA ASP A 38 10.68 2.69 -4.68
C ASP A 38 10.57 4.00 -5.48
N GLY A 39 9.60 4.85 -5.14
CA GLY A 39 9.34 6.12 -5.81
C GLY A 39 8.41 6.05 -7.04
N SER A 40 8.10 4.84 -7.53
CA SER A 40 7.25 4.63 -8.72
C SER A 40 5.81 4.36 -8.35
N LEU A 41 4.86 4.98 -9.06
CA LEU A 41 3.44 4.69 -8.90
C LEU A 41 3.14 3.27 -9.40
N ILE A 42 2.58 2.42 -8.53
CA ILE A 42 2.27 1.03 -8.84
C ILE A 42 0.76 0.75 -8.89
N GLN A 43 -0.04 1.56 -8.19
CA GLN A 43 -1.50 1.48 -8.24
C GLN A 43 -2.11 2.81 -7.81
N ASN A 44 -3.21 3.21 -8.41
CA ASN A 44 -3.85 4.49 -8.16
C ASN A 44 -5.33 4.34 -7.79
N GLN A 45 -5.83 5.23 -6.93
CA GLN A 45 -7.26 5.32 -6.57
C GLN A 45 -7.87 4.02 -6.04
N ILE A 46 -7.08 3.26 -5.27
CA ILE A 46 -7.53 2.03 -4.61
C ILE A 46 -7.54 2.21 -3.09
N THR A 47 -8.30 1.36 -2.42
CA THR A 47 -8.41 1.33 -0.96
C THR A 47 -7.34 0.44 -0.33
N GLU A 48 -7.11 -0.73 -0.91
CA GLU A 48 -6.11 -1.68 -0.47
C GLU A 48 -5.40 -2.29 -1.68
N MET A 49 -4.12 -2.57 -1.51
CA MET A 49 -3.31 -3.25 -2.50
C MET A 49 -3.04 -4.66 -2.00
N ILE A 50 -3.28 -5.65 -2.86
CA ILE A 50 -3.08 -7.07 -2.54
C ILE A 50 -2.07 -7.65 -3.54
N ILE A 51 -1.01 -8.24 -3.02
CA ILE A 51 -0.05 -9.05 -3.77
C ILE A 51 -0.26 -10.49 -3.31
N SER A 52 -0.95 -11.28 -4.13
CA SER A 52 -1.40 -12.63 -3.78
C SER A 52 -0.27 -13.66 -3.72
N THR A 53 0.81 -13.44 -4.45
CA THR A 53 1.99 -14.33 -4.45
C THR A 53 3.25 -13.48 -4.40
N VAL A 54 3.73 -13.26 -3.18
CA VAL A 54 4.97 -12.51 -2.93
C VAL A 54 6.16 -13.22 -3.55
N SER A 55 7.10 -12.44 -4.07
CA SER A 55 8.36 -12.88 -4.67
C SER A 55 9.40 -11.79 -4.46
N LYS A 56 10.69 -12.09 -4.64
CA LYS A 56 11.75 -11.09 -4.53
C LYS A 56 11.54 -9.80 -5.33
N SER A 57 10.84 -9.81 -6.46
CA SER A 57 10.57 -8.57 -7.22
C SER A 57 9.65 -7.58 -6.49
N HIS A 58 8.92 -8.06 -5.47
CA HIS A 58 8.07 -7.24 -4.61
C HIS A 58 8.83 -6.64 -3.42
N GLU A 59 10.08 -7.01 -3.19
CA GLU A 59 10.91 -6.37 -2.16
C GLU A 59 11.13 -4.88 -2.52
N GLY A 60 10.97 -3.98 -1.54
CA GLY A 60 11.18 -2.55 -1.73
C GLY A 60 10.49 -1.68 -0.68
N PHE A 61 10.63 -0.36 -0.82
CA PHE A 61 10.03 0.62 0.06
C PHE A 61 8.66 1.06 -0.47
N TYR A 62 7.62 0.83 0.32
CA TYR A 62 6.24 1.18 -0.02
C TYR A 62 5.78 2.43 0.74
N TYR A 63 5.02 3.30 0.07
CA TYR A 63 4.28 4.38 0.71
C TYR A 63 3.00 4.69 -0.07
N CYS A 64 2.04 5.35 0.58
CA CYS A 64 0.82 5.81 -0.06
C CYS A 64 0.67 7.33 0.02
N LYS A 65 -0.05 7.91 -0.93
CA LYS A 65 -0.42 9.33 -0.96
C LYS A 65 -1.91 9.49 -1.18
N HIS A 66 -2.46 10.59 -0.67
CA HIS A 66 -3.83 10.99 -0.99
C HIS A 66 -3.87 11.65 -2.39
N PRO A 67 -4.82 11.29 -3.28
CA PRO A 67 -4.93 11.82 -4.64
C PRO A 67 -4.87 13.36 -4.72
N GLU A 68 -5.57 14.01 -3.81
CA GLU A 68 -5.75 15.47 -3.85
C GLU A 68 -4.60 16.26 -3.19
N ARG A 69 -3.63 15.58 -2.57
CA ARG A 69 -2.53 16.22 -1.83
C ARG A 69 -1.17 15.61 -2.21
N GLY A 70 -0.99 15.36 -3.51
CA GLY A 70 0.22 14.80 -4.11
C GLY A 70 1.46 15.68 -3.96
#